data_AF-A0A350WV40-F1
#
_entry.id   AF-A0A350WV40-F1
#
_cell.length_a   1.000
_cell.length_b   1.000
_cell.length_c   1.000
_cell.angle_alpha   90.00
_cell.angle_beta   90.00
_cell.angle_gamma   90.00
#
_symmetry.space_group_name_H-M   'P 1'
#
loop_
_entity.id
_entity.type
_entity.pdbx_description
1 polymer ?
#
loop_
_entity_poly.entity_id
_entity_poly.type
_entity_poly.pdbx_seq_one_letter_code
_entity_poly.pdbx_strand_id
1 'polypeptide(L)'
;MNTVISEPAWGYHMNDSIYTLSCPPCPKWAKRFDQQNWNRLGVVVWDAQTQRITHMFGSQTIRILEDAQKSKAWKKKGLVVGTIAYRITMPADKKVKGKVTENPTKNKMEKDDWCLTNTIQLSPSQTKEFLSYLEQNDAKLKEIIAKENEERSRILGKVYSLILSWRRERKAKEASITPEIKQDKKPPADNGTSIPQGKYYTITQVAEMCAVTVRTVTAWLKKEKLHGVDLPGMGKIIEEKELIQFIKENRQQLMK
;
A
#
# COMPACT_ATOMS: atom_id res chain seq x y z
N MET A 1 20.44 -36.23 -34.13
CA MET A 1 19.06 -36.61 -33.76
C MET A 1 18.61 -35.67 -32.65
N ASN A 2 17.69 -34.75 -32.90
CA ASN A 2 17.19 -33.82 -31.89
C ASN A 2 16.10 -34.54 -31.10
N THR A 3 16.42 -35.01 -29.89
CA THR A 3 15.41 -35.42 -28.91
C THR A 3 14.61 -34.18 -28.53
N VAL A 4 13.41 -34.06 -29.09
CA VAL A 4 12.43 -33.06 -28.66
C VAL A 4 11.99 -33.49 -27.26
N ILE A 5 12.63 -32.94 -26.23
CA ILE A 5 12.17 -33.07 -24.85
C ILE A 5 10.83 -32.34 -24.79
N SER A 6 9.74 -33.10 -24.74
CA SER A 6 8.41 -32.53 -24.56
C SER A 6 8.37 -31.83 -23.20
N GLU A 7 8.14 -30.52 -23.20
CA GLU A 7 7.92 -29.77 -21.96
C GLU A 7 6.69 -30.34 -21.23
N PRO A 8 6.73 -30.53 -19.91
CA PRO A 8 5.59 -31.04 -19.17
C PRO A 8 4.43 -30.03 -19.22
N ALA A 9 3.21 -30.52 -19.39
CA ALA A 9 2.02 -29.69 -19.52
C ALA A 9 1.74 -28.83 -18.27
N TRP A 10 2.22 -29.24 -17.10
CA TRP A 10 2.17 -28.50 -15.85
C TRP A 10 3.32 -28.94 -14.97
N GLY A 11 3.60 -28.17 -13.91
CA GLY A 11 4.54 -28.63 -12.89
C GLY A 11 4.70 -27.62 -11.77
N TYR A 12 5.58 -27.97 -10.83
CA TYR A 12 5.91 -27.14 -9.68
C TYR A 12 7.37 -27.35 -9.27
N HIS A 13 7.96 -26.33 -8.64
CA HIS A 13 9.25 -26.44 -7.98
C HIS A 13 9.36 -25.45 -6.82
N MET A 14 10.30 -25.71 -5.90
CA MET A 14 10.64 -24.82 -4.80
C MET A 14 11.99 -24.16 -5.06
N ASN A 15 12.04 -22.85 -4.86
CA ASN A 15 13.28 -22.07 -4.83
C ASN A 15 13.62 -21.80 -3.37
N ASP A 16 14.69 -22.42 -2.87
CA ASP A 16 15.19 -22.28 -1.50
C ASP A 16 16.23 -21.15 -1.33
N SER A 17 16.68 -20.60 -2.44
CA SER A 17 17.74 -19.60 -2.53
C SER A 17 17.62 -18.82 -3.83
N ILE A 18 18.21 -17.63 -3.88
CA ILE A 18 18.23 -16.79 -5.10
C ILE A 18 19.13 -17.40 -6.18
N TYR A 19 20.00 -18.35 -5.82
CA TYR A 19 21.05 -18.92 -6.67
C TYR A 19 20.96 -20.43 -6.84
N THR A 20 19.76 -21.01 -6.71
CA THR A 20 19.63 -22.47 -6.76
C THR A 20 20.03 -23.00 -8.14
N LEU A 21 21.15 -23.74 -8.19
CA LEU A 21 21.64 -24.36 -9.42
C LEU A 21 20.75 -25.50 -9.91
N SER A 22 19.82 -25.97 -9.07
CA SER A 22 18.87 -27.05 -9.36
C SER A 22 17.52 -26.58 -9.90
N CYS A 23 17.36 -25.28 -10.20
CA CYS A 23 16.11 -24.79 -10.80
C CYS A 23 15.92 -25.39 -12.21
N PRO A 24 14.75 -25.98 -12.52
CA PRO A 24 14.44 -26.39 -13.88
C PRO A 24 14.51 -25.16 -14.82
N PRO A 25 14.83 -25.34 -16.11
CA PRO A 25 14.84 -24.23 -17.04
C PRO A 25 13.45 -23.59 -17.13
N CYS A 26 13.42 -22.25 -17.15
CA CYS A 26 12.16 -21.52 -17.31
C CYS A 26 11.52 -21.87 -18.66
N PRO A 27 10.21 -22.18 -18.71
CA PRO A 27 9.53 -22.52 -19.96
C PRO A 27 9.69 -21.41 -21.01
N LYS A 28 9.91 -21.78 -22.27
CA LYS A 28 10.19 -20.80 -23.33
C LYS A 28 9.01 -19.85 -23.60
N TRP A 29 7.79 -20.29 -23.31
CA TRP A 29 6.57 -19.50 -23.45
C TRP A 29 6.35 -18.50 -22.31
N ALA A 30 7.12 -18.60 -21.21
CA ALA A 30 6.99 -17.71 -20.06
C ALA A 30 7.21 -16.25 -20.48
N LYS A 31 6.42 -15.32 -19.91
CA LYS A 31 6.60 -13.89 -20.19
C LYS A 31 7.91 -13.41 -19.58
N ARG A 32 8.48 -12.32 -20.12
CA ARG A 32 9.74 -11.74 -19.63
C ARG A 32 9.71 -11.45 -18.12
N PHE A 33 8.57 -11.00 -17.60
CA PHE A 33 8.38 -10.78 -16.17
C PHE A 33 8.45 -12.08 -15.36
N ASP A 34 7.83 -13.15 -15.82
CA ASP A 34 7.86 -14.46 -15.15
C ASP A 34 9.26 -15.08 -15.23
N GLN A 35 9.96 -14.93 -16.36
CA GLN A 35 11.35 -15.35 -16.52
C GLN A 35 12.29 -14.66 -15.51
N GLN A 36 12.13 -13.35 -15.31
CA GLN A 36 12.91 -12.61 -14.31
C GLN A 36 12.62 -13.04 -12.88
N ASN A 37 11.38 -13.48 -12.61
CA ASN A 37 10.96 -13.95 -11.29
C ASN A 37 11.09 -15.47 -11.13
N TRP A 38 11.59 -16.20 -12.13
CA TRP A 38 11.62 -17.66 -12.13
C TRP A 38 12.36 -18.24 -10.92
N ASN A 39 13.50 -17.64 -10.57
CA ASN A 39 14.34 -18.03 -9.43
C ASN A 39 13.97 -17.28 -8.14
N ARG A 40 12.80 -16.63 -8.09
CA ARG A 40 12.36 -15.93 -6.89
C ARG A 40 12.07 -16.95 -5.79
N LEU A 41 12.55 -16.65 -4.58
CA LEU A 41 12.32 -17.43 -3.37
C LEU A 41 10.82 -17.74 -3.20
N GLY A 42 10.49 -19.01 -2.94
CA GLY A 42 9.12 -19.47 -2.78
C GLY A 42 8.80 -20.73 -3.59
N VAL A 43 7.51 -20.96 -3.84
CA VAL A 43 7.02 -22.09 -4.63
C VAL A 43 6.46 -21.58 -5.94
N VAL A 44 6.92 -22.16 -7.05
CA VAL A 44 6.48 -21.81 -8.39
C VAL A 44 5.64 -22.94 -8.94
N VAL A 45 4.45 -22.61 -9.44
CA VAL A 45 3.55 -23.54 -10.13
C VAL A 45 3.31 -23.00 -11.53
N TRP A 46 3.36 -23.86 -12.53
CA TRP A 46 3.10 -23.46 -13.92
C TRP A 46 2.13 -24.41 -14.60
N ASP A 47 1.42 -23.87 -15.59
CA ASP A 47 0.54 -24.59 -16.49
C ASP A 47 0.80 -24.10 -17.92
N ALA A 48 1.28 -25.02 -18.76
CA ALA A 48 1.63 -24.74 -20.15
C ALA A 48 0.39 -24.54 -21.01
N GLN A 49 -0.77 -25.13 -20.65
CA GLN A 49 -2.01 -24.97 -21.42
C GLN A 49 -2.53 -23.53 -21.33
N THR A 50 -2.54 -22.97 -20.12
CA THR A 50 -2.97 -21.58 -19.90
C THR A 50 -1.82 -20.57 -20.05
N GLN A 51 -0.59 -21.04 -20.25
CA GLN A 51 0.64 -20.24 -20.27
C GLN A 51 0.73 -19.32 -19.04
N ARG A 52 0.48 -19.89 -17.86
CA ARG A 52 0.51 -19.16 -16.58
C ARG A 52 1.59 -19.72 -15.68
N ILE A 53 2.27 -18.80 -15.00
CA ILE A 53 3.20 -19.08 -13.91
C ILE A 53 2.69 -18.32 -12.69
N THR A 54 2.61 -19.02 -11.58
CA THR A 54 2.16 -18.50 -10.30
C THR A 54 3.28 -18.66 -9.29
N HIS A 55 3.63 -17.57 -8.63
CA HIS A 55 4.58 -17.57 -7.53
C HIS A 55 3.81 -17.47 -6.21
N MET A 56 4.08 -18.40 -5.30
CA MET A 56 3.53 -18.41 -3.95
C MET A 56 4.65 -18.26 -2.94
N PHE A 57 4.39 -17.49 -1.90
CA PHE A 57 5.28 -17.44 -0.75
C PHE A 57 5.26 -18.76 0.01
N GLY A 58 6.35 -19.10 0.69
CA GLY A 58 6.41 -20.27 1.57
C GLY A 58 5.32 -20.21 2.64
N SER A 59 5.11 -19.02 3.21
CA SER A 59 4.08 -18.75 4.22
C SER A 59 2.64 -18.90 3.71
N GLN A 60 2.41 -18.67 2.42
CA GLN A 60 1.12 -18.95 1.78
C GLN A 60 0.96 -20.45 1.54
N THR A 61 2.02 -21.08 1.05
CA THR A 61 2.03 -22.50 0.67
C THR A 61 1.76 -23.40 1.89
N ILE A 62 2.34 -23.08 3.05
CA ILE A 62 2.07 -23.84 4.28
C ILE A 62 0.61 -23.70 4.73
N ARG A 63 -0.01 -22.52 4.58
CA ARG A 63 -1.43 -22.32 4.88
C ARG A 63 -2.33 -23.14 3.96
N ILE A 64 -1.99 -23.20 2.67
CA ILE A 64 -2.68 -24.05 1.70
C ILE A 64 -2.60 -25.53 2.11
N LEU A 65 -1.43 -25.98 2.56
CA LEU A 65 -1.24 -27.36 3.03
C LEU A 65 -2.09 -27.64 4.28
N GLU A 66 -2.05 -26.76 5.28
CA GLU A 66 -2.87 -26.88 6.49
C GLU A 66 -4.37 -26.87 6.19
N ASP A 67 -4.83 -25.99 5.31
CA ASP A 67 -6.23 -25.91 4.89
C ASP A 67 -6.67 -27.17 4.14
N ALA A 68 -5.80 -27.72 3.29
CA ALA A 68 -6.04 -28.96 2.57
C ALA A 68 -6.05 -30.20 3.49
N GLN A 69 -5.34 -30.17 4.61
CA GLN A 69 -5.40 -31.20 5.64
C GLN A 69 -6.69 -31.13 6.45
N LYS A 70 -7.15 -29.90 6.79
CA LYS A 70 -8.42 -29.67 7.51
C LYS A 70 -9.63 -29.96 6.63
N SER A 71 -9.56 -29.65 5.34
CA SER A 71 -10.67 -29.77 4.40
C SER A 71 -10.38 -30.73 3.26
N LYS A 72 -11.19 -31.77 3.10
CA LYS A 72 -11.11 -32.71 1.97
C LYS A 72 -11.82 -32.22 0.70
N ALA A 73 -12.26 -30.95 0.66
CA ALA A 73 -13.02 -30.39 -0.47
C ALA A 73 -12.23 -30.45 -1.80
N TRP A 74 -10.91 -30.33 -1.73
CA TRP A 74 -10.02 -30.37 -2.89
C TRP A 74 -10.05 -31.72 -3.62
N LYS A 75 -10.44 -32.82 -2.94
CA LYS A 75 -10.56 -34.14 -3.59
C LYS A 75 -11.65 -34.16 -4.67
N LYS A 76 -12.65 -33.28 -4.57
CA LYS A 76 -13.75 -33.17 -5.54
C LYS A 76 -13.51 -32.03 -6.53
N LYS A 77 -13.09 -30.87 -6.04
CA LYS A 77 -13.02 -29.63 -6.84
C LYS A 77 -11.61 -29.26 -7.31
N GLY A 78 -10.59 -29.95 -6.83
CA GLY A 78 -9.19 -29.51 -6.99
C GLY A 78 -8.87 -28.30 -6.11
N LEU A 79 -7.79 -27.59 -6.46
CA LEU A 79 -7.27 -26.47 -5.69
C LEU A 79 -6.99 -25.28 -6.60
N VAL A 80 -7.38 -24.07 -6.18
CA VAL A 80 -6.96 -22.83 -6.84
C VAL A 80 -5.72 -22.32 -6.14
N VAL A 81 -4.62 -22.20 -6.89
CA VAL A 81 -3.39 -21.56 -6.42
C VAL A 81 -3.21 -20.22 -7.15
N GLY A 82 -2.60 -19.24 -6.50
CA GLY A 82 -2.48 -17.88 -7.02
C GLY A 82 -1.46 -17.07 -6.25
N THR A 83 -1.02 -15.95 -6.81
CA THR A 83 -0.17 -14.99 -6.12
C THR A 83 -1.06 -14.06 -5.29
N ILE A 84 -0.84 -13.99 -3.98
CA ILE A 84 -1.59 -13.06 -3.10
C ILE A 84 -1.32 -11.62 -3.53
N ALA A 85 -2.38 -10.85 -3.70
CA ALA A 85 -2.34 -9.42 -3.95
C ALA A 85 -3.39 -8.70 -3.09
N TYR A 86 -3.09 -7.47 -2.70
CA TYR A 86 -4.07 -6.60 -2.07
C TYR A 86 -4.72 -5.72 -3.13
N ARG A 87 -6.05 -5.81 -3.26
CA ARG A 87 -6.82 -5.01 -4.20
C ARG A 87 -7.16 -3.68 -3.54
N ILE A 88 -6.67 -2.60 -4.14
CA ILE A 88 -6.98 -1.24 -3.72
C ILE A 88 -8.00 -0.67 -4.70
N THR A 89 -9.19 -0.36 -4.21
CA THR A 89 -10.27 0.22 -4.99
C THR A 89 -10.11 1.74 -4.96
N MET A 90 -9.62 2.31 -6.06
CA MET A 90 -9.48 3.76 -6.16
C MET A 90 -10.85 4.37 -6.48
N PRO A 91 -11.32 5.38 -5.73
CA PRO A 91 -12.55 6.08 -6.07
C PRO A 91 -12.38 6.70 -7.45
N ALA A 92 -13.25 6.32 -8.39
CA ALA A 92 -13.24 6.88 -9.73
C ALA A 92 -13.79 8.31 -9.66
N ASP A 93 -12.92 9.28 -9.36
CA ASP A 93 -13.23 10.72 -9.50
C ASP A 93 -13.29 11.11 -10.99
N LYS A 94 -14.07 10.39 -11.79
CA LYS A 94 -14.45 10.86 -13.12
C LYS A 94 -15.64 11.79 -12.96
N LYS A 95 -15.34 13.08 -12.78
CA LYS A 95 -16.27 14.17 -13.13
C LYS A 95 -16.54 14.10 -14.63
N VAL A 96 -17.48 13.23 -15.04
CA VAL A 96 -18.03 13.27 -16.40
C VAL A 96 -18.88 14.54 -16.46
N LYS A 97 -18.30 15.57 -17.08
CA LYS A 97 -18.95 16.85 -17.31
C LYS A 97 -20.03 16.64 -18.37
N GLY A 98 -21.30 16.60 -17.95
CA GLY A 98 -22.45 16.73 -18.85
C GLY A 98 -23.08 15.42 -19.33
N LYS A 99 -23.69 14.66 -18.42
CA LYS A 99 -24.97 13.99 -18.71
C LYS A 99 -25.62 13.57 -17.40
N VAL A 100 -26.65 14.30 -17.01
CA VAL A 100 -27.59 13.92 -15.96
C VAL A 100 -28.43 12.80 -16.55
N THR A 101 -28.02 11.56 -16.32
CA THR A 101 -28.92 10.42 -16.51
C THR A 101 -29.18 9.84 -15.14
N GLU A 102 -30.43 9.96 -14.71
CA GLU A 102 -30.96 9.51 -13.43
C GLU A 102 -30.83 7.99 -13.29
N ASN A 103 -29.96 7.59 -12.38
CA ASN A 103 -30.19 6.64 -11.28
C ASN A 103 -28.84 6.02 -10.93
N PRO A 104 -28.11 6.57 -9.95
CA PRO A 104 -26.95 5.90 -9.42
C PRO A 104 -27.46 4.66 -8.68
N THR A 105 -27.45 3.51 -9.37
CA THR A 105 -27.47 2.21 -8.71
C THR A 105 -26.44 2.29 -7.61
N LYS A 106 -26.84 2.12 -6.34
CA LYS A 106 -25.93 2.04 -5.19
C LYS A 106 -24.99 0.84 -5.42
N ASN A 107 -23.97 1.03 -6.25
CA ASN A 107 -22.87 0.11 -6.37
C ASN A 107 -22.20 0.13 -5.00
N LYS A 108 -22.38 -0.96 -4.28
CA LYS A 108 -21.64 -1.28 -3.04
C LYS A 108 -20.18 -0.90 -3.33
N MET A 109 -19.63 0.07 -2.61
CA MET A 109 -18.18 0.31 -2.65
C MET A 109 -17.53 -1.03 -2.37
N GLU A 110 -16.85 -1.57 -3.38
CA GLU A 110 -15.99 -2.73 -3.19
C GLU A 110 -14.94 -2.32 -2.15
N LYS A 111 -14.93 -3.03 -1.02
CA LYS A 111 -13.95 -2.77 0.04
C LYS A 111 -12.62 -3.34 -0.41
N ASP A 112 -11.54 -2.64 -0.08
CA ASP A 112 -10.19 -3.15 -0.29
C ASP A 112 -10.02 -4.50 0.40
N ASP A 113 -9.56 -5.50 -0.36
CA ASP A 113 -9.51 -6.89 0.09
C ASP A 113 -8.26 -7.63 -0.41
N TRP A 114 -7.92 -8.72 0.30
CA TRP A 114 -6.90 -9.65 -0.15
C TRP A 114 -7.51 -10.58 -1.20
N CYS A 115 -6.85 -10.68 -2.36
CA CYS A 115 -7.30 -11.51 -3.46
C CYS A 115 -6.14 -12.33 -4.04
N LEU A 116 -6.47 -13.33 -4.86
CA LEU A 116 -5.48 -14.08 -5.62
C LEU A 116 -5.43 -13.54 -7.05
N THR A 117 -4.21 -13.32 -7.54
CA THR A 117 -3.90 -12.95 -8.93
C THR A 117 -3.14 -14.08 -9.60
N ASN A 118 -3.10 -14.09 -10.94
CA ASN A 118 -2.43 -15.14 -11.72
C ASN A 118 -2.83 -16.55 -11.25
N THR A 119 -4.13 -16.83 -11.15
CA THR A 119 -4.61 -18.09 -10.60
C THR A 119 -4.47 -19.24 -11.59
N ILE A 120 -4.05 -20.40 -11.08
CA ILE A 120 -4.06 -21.69 -11.77
C ILE A 120 -5.02 -22.62 -11.02
N GLN A 121 -5.94 -23.25 -11.75
CA GLN A 121 -6.84 -24.26 -11.21
C GLN A 121 -6.19 -25.62 -11.39
N LEU A 122 -5.79 -26.26 -10.29
CA LEU A 122 -5.28 -27.61 -10.29
C LEU A 122 -6.46 -28.59 -10.25
N SER A 123 -6.39 -29.65 -11.05
CA SER A 123 -7.34 -30.78 -10.97
C SER A 123 -7.11 -31.57 -9.67
N PRO A 124 -8.04 -32.45 -9.25
CA PRO A 124 -7.87 -33.27 -8.05
C PRO A 124 -6.61 -34.15 -8.05
N SER A 125 -6.23 -34.70 -9.20
CA SER A 125 -5.00 -35.52 -9.33
C SER A 125 -3.74 -34.67 -9.19
N GLN A 126 -3.68 -33.53 -9.89
CA GLN A 126 -2.58 -32.57 -9.78
C GLN A 126 -2.46 -32.02 -8.35
N THR A 127 -3.60 -31.72 -7.73
CA THR A 127 -3.65 -31.25 -6.34
C THR A 127 -3.10 -32.29 -5.38
N LYS A 128 -3.47 -33.56 -5.54
CA LYS A 128 -2.94 -34.65 -4.70
C LYS A 128 -1.42 -34.72 -4.81
N GLU A 129 -0.90 -34.69 -6.03
CA GLU A 129 0.54 -34.75 -6.29
C GLU A 129 1.27 -33.54 -5.70
N PHE A 130 0.74 -32.34 -5.94
CA PHE A 130 1.28 -31.09 -5.40
C PHE A 130 1.32 -31.10 -3.86
N LEU A 131 0.22 -31.50 -3.20
CA LEU A 131 0.18 -31.59 -1.74
C LEU A 131 1.16 -32.63 -1.20
N SER A 132 1.26 -33.81 -1.82
CA SER A 132 2.25 -34.83 -1.42
C SER A 132 3.68 -34.30 -1.56
N TYR A 133 3.98 -33.52 -2.59
CA TYR A 133 5.28 -32.86 -2.72
C TYR A 133 5.55 -31.84 -1.61
N LEU A 134 4.55 -31.02 -1.25
CA LEU A 134 4.68 -30.06 -0.14
C LEU A 134 4.93 -30.78 1.18
N GLU A 135 4.20 -31.88 1.46
CA GLU A 135 4.38 -32.70 2.66
C GLU A 135 5.79 -33.30 2.75
N GLN A 136 6.32 -33.82 1.64
CA GLN A 136 7.68 -34.35 1.57
C GLN A 136 8.76 -33.29 1.78
N ASN A 137 8.46 -32.02 1.49
CA ASN A 137 9.42 -30.91 1.57
C ASN A 137 9.08 -29.90 2.68
N ASP A 138 8.32 -30.29 3.71
CA ASP A 138 7.90 -29.42 4.82
C ASP A 138 9.08 -28.71 5.51
N ALA A 139 10.18 -29.43 5.76
CA ALA A 139 11.39 -28.86 6.36
C ALA A 139 12.00 -27.74 5.50
N LYS A 140 12.07 -27.94 4.17
CA LYS A 140 12.57 -26.91 3.24
C LYS A 140 11.63 -25.72 3.17
N LEU A 141 10.32 -25.96 3.23
CA LEU A 141 9.33 -24.89 3.21
C LEU A 141 9.47 -23.97 4.44
N LYS A 142 9.75 -24.55 5.61
CA LYS A 142 10.06 -23.79 6.84
C LYS A 142 11.32 -22.94 6.70
N GLU A 143 12.36 -23.47 6.06
CA GLU A 143 13.58 -22.71 5.77
C GLU A 143 13.31 -21.53 4.81
N ILE A 144 12.53 -21.77 3.74
CA ILE A 144 12.08 -20.73 2.82
C ILE A 144 11.34 -19.63 3.57
N ILE A 145 10.42 -19.99 4.47
CA ILE A 145 9.67 -19.03 5.29
C ILE A 145 10.61 -18.18 6.16
N ALA A 146 11.62 -18.79 6.77
CA ALA A 146 12.60 -18.06 7.57
C ALA A 146 13.36 -17.03 6.72
N LYS A 147 13.87 -17.44 5.55
CA LYS A 147 14.56 -16.57 4.58
C LYS A 147 13.65 -15.46 4.05
N GLU A 148 12.38 -15.76 3.76
CA GLU A 148 11.38 -14.77 3.34
C GLU A 148 11.16 -13.69 4.41
N ASN A 149 11.07 -14.11 5.68
CA ASN A 149 10.87 -13.20 6.80
C ASN A 149 12.09 -12.32 7.06
N GLU A 150 13.30 -12.88 6.95
CA GLU A 150 14.55 -12.12 7.04
C GLU A 150 14.62 -11.07 5.92
N GLU A 151 14.36 -11.45 4.68
CA GLU A 151 14.39 -10.54 3.54
C GLU A 151 13.32 -9.46 3.65
N ARG A 152 12.10 -9.82 4.08
CA ARG A 152 11.03 -8.86 4.37
C ARG A 152 11.46 -7.86 5.44
N SER A 153 12.07 -8.33 6.52
CA SER A 153 12.57 -7.47 7.61
C SER A 153 13.65 -6.51 7.11
N ARG A 154 14.57 -7.01 6.28
CA ARG A 154 15.62 -6.20 5.65
C ARG A 154 15.05 -5.11 4.74
N ILE A 155 14.08 -5.45 3.88
CA ILE A 155 13.42 -4.49 2.98
C ILE A 155 12.67 -3.43 3.81
N LEU A 156 11.91 -3.84 4.82
CA LEU A 156 11.20 -2.91 5.71
C LEU A 156 12.17 -1.97 6.43
N GLY A 157 13.28 -2.48 6.94
CA GLY A 157 14.34 -1.67 7.55
C GLY A 157 14.88 -0.60 6.60
N LYS A 158 15.09 -0.93 5.33
CA LYS A 158 15.50 0.04 4.29
C LYS A 158 14.43 1.11 4.04
N VAL A 159 13.16 0.71 3.93
CA VAL A 159 12.04 1.64 3.73
C VAL A 159 11.92 2.61 4.91
N TYR A 160 11.97 2.11 6.14
CA TYR A 160 11.96 2.96 7.34
C TYR A 160 13.16 3.91 7.39
N SER A 161 14.36 3.41 7.06
CA SER A 161 15.57 4.23 7.01
C SER A 161 15.44 5.39 6.02
N LEU A 162 14.83 5.14 4.86
CA LEU A 162 14.56 6.15 3.82
C LEU A 162 13.52 7.19 4.28
N ILE A 163 12.42 6.74 4.91
CA ILE A 163 11.40 7.66 5.45
C ILE A 163 12.02 8.57 6.52
N LEU A 164 12.87 8.02 7.40
CA LEU A 164 13.55 8.76 8.45
C LEU A 164 14.64 9.70 7.90
N SER A 165 15.32 9.35 6.80
CA SER A 165 16.29 10.25 6.16
C SER A 165 15.60 11.47 5.56
N TRP A 166 14.46 11.30 4.88
CA TRP A 166 13.67 12.42 4.35
C TRP A 166 13.22 13.39 5.44
N ARG A 167 12.85 12.88 6.62
CA ARG A 167 12.50 13.73 7.77
C ARG A 167 13.70 14.56 8.26
N ARG A 168 14.89 13.96 8.31
CA ARG A 168 16.13 14.64 8.73
C ARG A 168 16.56 15.69 7.70
N GLU A 169 16.51 15.36 6.42
CA GLU A 169 16.84 16.29 5.33
C GLU A 169 15.89 17.50 5.31
N ARG A 170 14.59 17.31 5.54
CA ARG A 170 13.64 18.43 5.66
C ARG A 170 14.01 19.35 6.82
N LYS A 171 14.27 18.80 8.01
CA LYS A 171 14.70 19.60 9.17
C LYS A 171 16.01 20.35 8.93
N ALA A 172 16.98 19.71 8.26
CA ALA A 172 18.26 20.37 7.94
C ALA A 172 18.06 21.55 6.97
N LYS A 173 17.20 21.38 5.96
CA LYS A 173 16.83 22.45 5.01
C LYS A 173 16.08 23.58 5.71
N GLU A 174 15.17 23.27 6.62
CA GLU A 174 14.46 24.28 7.43
C GLU A 174 15.43 25.08 8.31
N ALA A 175 16.39 24.41 8.97
CA ALA A 175 17.41 25.09 9.78
C ALA A 175 18.34 25.99 8.95
N SER A 176 18.67 25.60 7.71
CA SER A 176 19.53 26.39 6.81
C SER A 176 18.83 27.58 6.15
N ILE A 177 17.49 27.67 6.22
CA ILE A 177 16.70 28.78 5.64
C ILE A 177 16.39 29.84 6.69
N THR A 178 17.01 29.80 7.88
CA THR A 178 16.98 30.94 8.81
C THR A 178 17.70 32.11 8.13
N PRO A 179 17.03 33.18 7.69
CA PRO A 179 17.73 34.32 7.11
C PRO A 179 18.61 34.94 8.19
N GLU A 180 19.81 35.38 7.81
CA GLU A 180 20.57 36.38 8.54
C GLU A 180 19.68 37.63 8.69
N ILE A 181 18.84 37.62 9.73
CA ILE A 181 18.19 38.81 10.23
C ILE A 181 19.33 39.61 10.84
N LYS A 182 19.81 40.60 10.07
CA LYS A 182 20.70 41.65 10.55
C LYS A 182 20.18 42.10 11.92
N GLN A 183 21.04 41.93 12.92
CA GLN A 183 20.76 42.29 14.31
C GLN A 183 20.40 43.77 14.40
N ASP A 184 19.11 44.05 14.49
CA ASP A 184 18.62 45.25 15.14
C ASP A 184 18.10 44.88 16.53
N LYS A 185 18.80 45.40 17.53
CA LYS A 185 18.45 45.60 18.95
C LYS A 185 17.58 44.52 19.62
N LYS A 186 18.26 43.69 20.42
CA LYS A 186 17.86 43.05 21.69
C LYS A 186 16.34 42.76 21.86
N PRO A 187 15.89 41.52 21.62
CA PRO A 187 14.58 41.06 22.08
C PRO A 187 14.65 40.60 23.55
N PRO A 188 13.53 40.70 24.29
CA PRO A 188 13.43 40.27 25.68
C PRO A 188 13.28 38.74 25.79
N ALA A 189 13.49 38.25 27.01
CA ALA A 189 13.62 36.85 27.41
C ALA A 189 12.58 35.88 26.80
N ASP A 190 13.12 34.72 26.43
CA ASP A 190 12.46 33.53 25.89
C ASP A 190 11.49 32.93 26.91
N ASN A 191 10.20 33.25 26.75
CA ASN A 191 9.11 32.52 27.37
C ASN A 191 8.71 31.41 26.40
N GLY A 192 9.00 30.15 26.77
CA GLY A 192 8.62 28.98 25.99
C GLY A 192 7.19 29.10 25.46
N THR A 193 7.01 28.83 24.16
CA THR A 193 5.75 28.99 23.44
C THR A 193 4.73 28.00 23.99
N SER A 194 4.10 28.37 25.10
CA SER A 194 2.92 27.69 25.61
C SER A 194 1.82 27.89 24.58
N ILE A 195 1.35 26.80 23.99
CA ILE A 195 0.14 26.83 23.18
C ILE A 195 -0.96 27.35 24.10
N PRO A 196 -1.62 28.47 23.78
CA PRO A 196 -2.67 29.01 24.65
C PRO A 196 -3.72 27.93 24.89
N GLN A 197 -4.25 27.86 26.12
CA GLN A 197 -5.35 26.95 26.39
C GLN A 197 -6.60 27.46 25.66
N GLY A 198 -7.09 26.70 24.69
CA GLY A 198 -8.23 27.11 23.87
C GLY A 198 -8.75 25.98 22.98
N LYS A 199 -9.94 26.18 22.40
CA LYS A 199 -10.47 25.32 21.34
C LYS A 199 -9.99 25.85 19.99
N TYR A 200 -9.44 24.95 19.18
CA TYR A 200 -8.86 25.27 17.89
C TYR A 200 -9.51 24.44 16.79
N TYR A 201 -9.64 25.07 15.62
CA TYR A 201 -10.21 24.45 14.44
C TYR A 201 -9.20 24.44 13.30
N THR A 202 -9.16 23.33 12.57
CA THR A 202 -8.39 23.22 11.32
C THR A 202 -9.06 24.04 10.22
N ILE A 203 -8.30 24.43 9.18
CA ILE A 203 -8.83 25.14 8.01
C ILE A 203 -10.04 24.41 7.40
N THR A 204 -10.01 23.07 7.35
CA THR A 204 -11.10 22.26 6.82
C THR A 204 -12.38 22.39 7.66
N GLN A 205 -12.25 22.34 8.99
CA GLN A 205 -13.39 22.51 9.90
C GLN A 205 -13.96 23.93 9.82
N VAL A 206 -13.10 24.95 9.70
CA VAL A 206 -13.55 26.33 9.51
C VAL A 206 -14.27 26.52 8.19
N ALA A 207 -13.79 25.89 7.12
CA ALA A 207 -14.44 25.91 5.82
C ALA A 207 -15.86 25.30 5.90
N GLU A 208 -16.01 24.18 6.61
CA GLU A 208 -17.29 23.53 6.85
C GLU A 208 -18.25 24.38 7.69
N MET A 209 -17.78 24.91 8.83
CA MET A 209 -18.59 25.76 9.72
C MET A 209 -19.09 27.04 9.05
N CYS A 210 -18.28 27.62 8.16
CA CYS A 210 -18.63 28.83 7.43
C CYS A 210 -19.29 28.56 6.07
N ALA A 211 -19.51 27.29 5.69
CA ALA A 211 -20.03 26.89 4.37
C ALA A 211 -19.25 27.49 3.18
N VAL A 212 -17.92 27.61 3.30
CA VAL A 212 -17.03 28.13 2.25
C VAL A 212 -16.00 27.08 1.82
N THR A 213 -15.25 27.36 0.74
CA THR A 213 -14.15 26.48 0.33
C THR A 213 -12.90 26.67 1.19
N VAL A 214 -12.10 25.62 1.36
CA VAL A 214 -10.77 25.68 2.01
C VAL A 214 -9.89 26.79 1.41
N ARG A 215 -9.94 26.98 0.08
CA ARG A 215 -9.19 28.02 -0.63
C ARG A 215 -9.59 29.43 -0.17
N THR A 216 -10.88 29.65 0.11
CA THR A 216 -11.39 30.92 0.63
C THR A 216 -10.83 31.19 2.02
N VAL A 217 -10.85 30.19 2.91
CA VAL A 217 -10.30 30.31 4.26
C VAL A 217 -8.79 30.58 4.23
N THR A 218 -8.03 29.88 3.38
CA THR A 218 -6.61 30.16 3.18
C THR A 218 -6.37 31.57 2.64
N ALA A 219 -7.25 32.09 1.78
CA ALA A 219 -7.17 33.47 1.30
C ALA A 219 -7.44 34.49 2.41
N TRP A 220 -8.33 34.20 3.37
CA TRP A 220 -8.54 35.04 4.55
C TRP A 220 -7.30 35.08 5.43
N LEU A 221 -6.69 33.92 5.71
CA LEU A 221 -5.43 33.84 6.46
C LEU A 221 -4.28 34.57 5.77
N LYS A 222 -4.19 34.51 4.43
CA LYS A 222 -3.16 35.20 3.64
C LYS A 222 -3.34 36.72 3.60
N LYS A 223 -4.59 37.19 3.68
CA LYS A 223 -4.93 38.61 3.71
C LYS A 223 -5.01 39.17 5.14
N GLU A 224 -4.58 38.38 6.14
CA GLU A 224 -4.64 38.73 7.56
C GLU A 224 -6.05 39.13 8.04
N LYS A 225 -7.09 38.66 7.35
CA LYS A 225 -8.49 38.89 7.75
C LYS A 225 -8.91 37.97 8.88
N LEU A 226 -8.21 36.85 9.04
CA LEU A 226 -8.43 35.86 10.09
C LEU A 226 -7.07 35.48 10.65
N HIS A 227 -6.91 35.53 11.97
CA HIS A 227 -5.67 35.11 12.62
C HIS A 227 -5.61 33.59 12.74
N GLY A 228 -4.45 33.03 12.39
CA GLY A 228 -4.18 31.60 12.54
C GLY A 228 -2.82 31.38 13.14
N VAL A 229 -2.73 30.45 14.08
CA VAL A 229 -1.48 30.00 14.71
C VAL A 229 -0.92 28.85 13.89
N ASP A 230 0.34 28.92 13.51
CA ASP A 230 1.00 27.83 12.79
C ASP A 230 1.54 26.80 13.78
N LEU A 231 1.00 25.58 13.77
CA LEU A 231 1.46 24.49 14.63
C LEU A 231 2.30 23.48 13.83
N PRO A 232 3.50 23.13 14.32
CA PRO A 232 4.34 22.11 13.70
C PRO A 232 3.59 20.78 13.50
N GLY A 233 3.44 20.35 12.26
CA GLY A 233 2.80 19.07 11.89
C GLY A 233 1.28 19.09 11.75
N MET A 234 0.60 20.15 12.20
CA MET A 234 -0.86 20.33 12.02
C MET A 234 -1.20 21.46 11.04
N GLY A 235 -0.22 22.30 10.69
CA GLY A 235 -0.41 23.47 9.85
C GLY A 235 -1.12 24.61 10.60
N LYS A 236 -1.68 25.57 9.87
CA LYS A 236 -2.41 26.69 10.47
C LYS A 236 -3.73 26.25 11.09
N ILE A 237 -3.89 26.56 12.37
CA ILE A 237 -5.12 26.37 13.14
C ILE A 237 -5.68 27.73 13.59
N ILE A 238 -6.99 27.80 13.79
CA ILE A 238 -7.72 29.04 14.12
C ILE A 238 -8.38 28.87 15.47
N GLU A 239 -8.20 29.82 16.39
CA GLU A 239 -8.84 29.80 17.70
C GLU A 239 -10.34 30.10 17.56
N GLU A 240 -11.18 29.42 18.35
CA GLU A 240 -12.62 29.60 18.36
C GLU A 240 -13.06 31.05 18.57
N LYS A 241 -12.39 31.78 19.47
CA LYS A 241 -12.72 33.19 19.77
C LYS A 241 -12.53 34.10 18.56
N GLU A 242 -11.39 33.95 17.88
CA GLU A 242 -11.06 34.68 16.65
C GLU A 242 -12.06 34.36 15.54
N LEU A 243 -12.44 33.08 15.40
CA LEU A 243 -13.42 32.67 14.41
C LEU A 243 -14.81 33.27 14.67
N ILE A 244 -15.27 33.23 15.93
CA ILE A 244 -16.57 33.79 16.31
C ILE A 244 -16.58 35.31 16.05
N GLN A 245 -15.50 36.00 16.41
CA GLN A 245 -15.37 37.44 16.18
C GLN A 245 -15.40 37.75 14.67
N PHE A 246 -14.64 36.99 13.87
CA PHE A 246 -14.61 37.14 12.42
C PHE A 246 -15.99 36.93 11.78
N ILE A 247 -16.73 35.89 12.19
CA ILE A 247 -18.08 35.62 11.69
C ILE A 247 -19.03 36.76 12.07
N LYS A 248 -18.90 37.31 13.27
CA LYS A 248 -19.72 38.44 13.75
C LYS A 248 -19.50 39.70 12.91
N GLU A 249 -18.25 40.00 12.58
CA GLU A 249 -17.86 41.18 11.77
C GLU A 249 -18.23 41.01 10.29
N ASN A 250 -18.14 39.79 9.75
CA ASN A 250 -18.29 39.53 8.31
C ASN A 250 -19.63 38.86 7.94
N ARG A 251 -20.60 38.85 8.87
CA ARG A 251 -21.92 38.19 8.68
C ARG A 251 -22.63 38.60 7.39
N GLN A 252 -22.51 39.86 6.97
CA GLN A 252 -23.12 40.37 5.74
C GLN A 252 -22.39 39.92 4.46
N GLN A 253 -21.10 39.59 4.54
CA GLN A 253 -20.32 39.13 3.39
C GLN A 253 -20.42 37.61 3.18
N LEU A 254 -20.68 36.85 4.25
CA LEU A 254 -20.80 35.39 4.21
C LEU A 254 -22.17 34.88 3.74
N MET A 255 -23.21 35.73 3.78
CA MET A 255 -24.58 35.39 3.35
C MET A 255 -24.87 35.69 1.87
N LYS A 256 -23.85 36.09 1.10
CA LYS A 256 -23.95 36.33 -0.35
C LYS A 256 -23.33 35.19 -1.13
#